data_AF-A0A9R1C7H9-F1
#
_entry.id   AF-A0A9R1C7H9-F1
#
_cell.length_a   1.000
_cell.length_b   1.000
_cell.length_c   1.000
_cell.angle_alpha   90.00
_cell.angle_beta   90.00
_cell.angle_gamma   90.00
#
_symmetry.space_group_name_H-M   'P 1'
#
loop_
_entity.id
_entity.type
_entity.pdbx_description
1 polymer ?
#
loop_
_entity_poly.entity_id
_entity_poly.type
_entity_poly.pdbx_seq_one_letter_code
_entity_poly.pdbx_strand_id
1 'polypeptide(L)'
;MSTKTAPNSQKAILTFNVFFREDTTTQSFLPSIVSKDPCHWAVFRSVFAGRKDCKLTIVDKSVETPFHCLLVSLFCKQLETELQATMEGITLILSPLHKEHPGGTNMTNTPFDTTTHRNEFLQQCFDRVMGRQMKIATKRNPILCRDIKISSGEYVLYLRFEGGVANGWQADDNYVSRLSPQELLSFADNNVKCKNIFTHGYSQNGVFLNVDFLTKYQSTIR
;
A
#
# COMPACT_ATOMS: atom_id res chain seq x y z
N MET A 1 31.67 5.61 31.29
CA MET A 1 30.26 6.03 31.24
C MET A 1 29.53 5.09 30.31
N SER A 2 28.60 4.28 30.82
CA SER A 2 27.82 3.34 30.01
C SER A 2 26.54 4.05 29.54
N THR A 3 26.44 4.31 28.24
CA THR A 3 25.21 4.80 27.61
C THR A 3 24.18 3.68 27.63
N LYS A 4 23.36 3.65 28.68
CA LYS A 4 22.12 2.89 28.72
C LYS A 4 21.14 3.52 27.72
N THR A 5 21.20 3.12 26.46
CA THR A 5 20.04 3.23 25.56
C THR A 5 18.95 2.33 26.15
N ALA A 6 17.99 2.94 26.85
CA ALA A 6 16.78 2.24 27.23
C ALA A 6 16.14 1.67 25.95
N PRO A 7 15.70 0.39 25.93
CA PRO A 7 14.96 -0.11 24.80
C PRO A 7 13.66 0.69 24.72
N ASN A 8 13.42 1.35 23.58
CA ASN A 8 12.09 1.83 23.22
C ASN A 8 11.18 0.59 23.16
N SER A 9 10.59 0.22 24.29
CA SER A 9 9.79 -0.99 24.41
C SER A 9 8.45 -0.75 23.74
N GLN A 10 8.27 -1.35 22.56
CA GLN A 10 6.98 -1.45 21.90
C GLN A 10 6.24 -2.67 22.44
N LYS A 11 4.98 -2.50 22.79
CA LYS A 11 4.08 -3.60 23.19
C LYS A 11 3.11 -3.87 22.07
N ALA A 12 3.03 -5.14 21.64
CA ALA A 12 1.98 -5.57 20.71
C ALA A 12 0.61 -5.50 21.40
N ILE A 13 -0.31 -4.79 20.79
CA ILE A 13 -1.74 -4.76 21.14
C ILE A 13 -2.44 -5.91 20.43
N LEU A 14 -2.14 -6.11 19.16
CA LEU A 14 -2.80 -7.10 18.31
C LEU A 14 -1.90 -7.51 17.15
N THR A 15 -1.81 -8.80 16.88
CA THR A 15 -1.16 -9.36 15.68
C THR A 15 -2.07 -10.42 15.08
N PHE A 16 -2.29 -10.37 13.77
CA PHE A 16 -3.02 -11.41 13.04
C PHE A 16 -2.59 -11.48 11.58
N ASN A 17 -3.04 -12.51 10.88
CA ASN A 17 -2.76 -12.71 9.47
C ASN A 17 -4.07 -12.75 8.69
N VAL A 18 -4.06 -12.15 7.50
CA VAL A 18 -5.15 -12.26 6.53
C VAL A 18 -4.61 -12.95 5.29
N PHE A 19 -5.39 -13.88 4.77
CA PHE A 19 -5.13 -14.53 3.51
C PHE A 19 -6.24 -14.24 2.51
N PHE A 20 -5.87 -13.76 1.33
CA PHE A 20 -6.80 -13.27 0.33
C PHE A 20 -6.39 -13.78 -1.06
N ARG A 21 -7.27 -14.52 -1.74
CA ARG A 21 -6.99 -15.12 -3.06
C ARG A 21 -7.92 -14.63 -4.15
N GLU A 22 -9.05 -14.06 -3.77
CA GLU A 22 -10.13 -13.77 -4.69
C GLU A 22 -9.81 -12.57 -5.58
N ASP A 23 -10.32 -12.61 -6.82
CA ASP A 23 -10.41 -11.40 -7.63
C ASP A 23 -11.26 -10.35 -6.90
N THR A 24 -10.96 -9.08 -7.12
CA THR A 24 -11.65 -7.97 -6.50
C THR A 24 -11.79 -6.82 -7.49
N THR A 25 -12.01 -5.62 -6.99
CA THR A 25 -12.13 -4.41 -7.79
C THR A 25 -11.36 -3.27 -7.15
N THR A 26 -11.08 -2.24 -7.93
CA THR A 26 -10.38 -1.03 -7.46
C THR A 26 -11.10 -0.39 -6.27
N GLN A 27 -12.43 -0.43 -6.22
CA GLN A 27 -13.20 0.15 -5.11
C GLN A 27 -13.33 -0.79 -3.90
N SER A 28 -13.19 -2.11 -4.10
CA SER A 28 -13.30 -3.11 -3.03
C SER A 28 -11.97 -3.70 -2.57
N PHE A 29 -10.83 -3.23 -3.08
CA PHE A 29 -9.53 -3.83 -2.81
C PHE A 29 -9.21 -4.04 -1.32
N LEU A 30 -9.06 -2.96 -0.54
CA LEU A 30 -8.89 -3.08 0.91
C LEU A 30 -10.16 -3.61 1.61
N PRO A 31 -11.40 -3.18 1.27
CA PRO A 31 -12.62 -3.74 1.87
C PRO A 31 -12.71 -5.28 1.81
N SER A 32 -12.29 -5.90 0.72
CA SER A 32 -12.24 -7.36 0.57
C SER A 32 -11.27 -8.00 1.57
N ILE A 33 -10.14 -7.36 1.88
CA ILE A 33 -9.18 -7.82 2.89
C ILE A 33 -9.75 -7.61 4.30
N VAL A 34 -10.32 -6.44 4.58
CA VAL A 34 -10.94 -6.10 5.87
C VAL A 34 -12.06 -7.07 6.24
N SER A 35 -12.87 -7.46 5.25
CA SER A 35 -14.00 -8.37 5.45
C SER A 35 -13.61 -9.76 5.98
N LYS A 36 -12.34 -10.15 5.87
CA LYS A 36 -11.84 -11.43 6.41
C LYS A 36 -11.72 -11.44 7.93
N ASP A 37 -11.55 -10.27 8.55
CA ASP A 37 -11.44 -10.15 10.02
C ASP A 37 -11.97 -8.79 10.54
N PRO A 38 -13.27 -8.51 10.39
CA PRO A 38 -13.83 -7.19 10.69
C PRO A 38 -13.68 -6.77 12.16
N CYS A 39 -13.60 -7.74 13.08
CA CYS A 39 -13.44 -7.52 14.51
C CYS A 39 -12.06 -6.94 14.84
N HIS A 40 -10.99 -7.50 14.29
CA HIS A 40 -9.65 -6.96 14.48
C HIS A 40 -9.48 -5.57 13.84
N TRP A 41 -10.05 -5.35 12.66
CA TRP A 41 -10.05 -4.02 12.04
C TRP A 41 -10.84 -2.97 12.85
N ALA A 42 -11.88 -3.37 13.58
CA ALA A 42 -12.61 -2.49 14.49
C ALA A 42 -11.72 -1.91 15.61
N VAL A 43 -10.72 -2.68 16.07
CA VAL A 43 -9.73 -2.20 17.06
C VAL A 43 -8.95 -1.03 16.49
N PHE A 44 -8.52 -1.11 15.22
CA PHE A 44 -7.77 -0.03 14.59
C PHE A 44 -8.64 1.23 14.43
N ARG A 45 -9.89 1.07 13.97
CA ARG A 45 -10.85 2.17 13.89
C ARG A 45 -11.03 2.86 15.24
N SER A 46 -11.16 2.08 16.32
CA SER A 46 -11.33 2.63 17.67
C SER A 46 -10.16 3.51 18.13
N VAL A 47 -8.95 3.28 17.60
CA VAL A 47 -7.76 4.04 17.98
C VAL A 47 -7.49 5.22 17.03
N PHE A 48 -7.67 5.02 15.73
CA PHE A 48 -7.32 6.00 14.70
C PHE A 48 -8.45 6.96 14.31
N ALA A 49 -9.71 6.63 14.60
CA ALA A 49 -10.85 7.46 14.21
C ALA A 49 -10.71 8.91 14.69
N GLY A 50 -10.93 9.86 13.78
CA GLY A 50 -10.84 11.30 14.03
C GLY A 50 -9.41 11.86 14.14
N ARG A 51 -8.38 11.02 14.08
CA ARG A 51 -6.99 11.50 14.12
C ARG A 51 -6.61 12.18 12.81
N LYS A 52 -5.84 13.27 12.93
CA LYS A 52 -5.42 14.10 11.80
C LYS A 52 -3.91 14.15 11.58
N ASP A 53 -3.14 13.54 12.49
CA ASP A 53 -1.67 13.57 12.53
C ASP A 53 -1.05 12.24 12.04
N CYS A 54 -1.83 11.40 11.36
CA CYS A 54 -1.36 10.09 10.94
C CYS A 54 -0.27 10.22 9.87
N LYS A 55 0.84 9.50 10.05
CA LYS A 55 1.92 9.43 9.06
C LYS A 55 1.92 8.05 8.42
N LEU A 56 1.75 8.02 7.10
CA LEU A 56 1.77 6.82 6.29
C LEU A 56 3.13 6.69 5.59
N THR A 57 3.80 5.57 5.79
CA THR A 57 4.99 5.19 5.03
C THR A 57 4.74 3.86 4.35
N ILE A 58 4.91 3.79 3.04
CA ILE A 58 4.81 2.56 2.26
C ILE A 58 6.18 2.26 1.67
N VAL A 59 6.67 1.05 1.93
CA VAL A 59 7.89 0.55 1.29
C VAL A 59 7.49 -0.58 0.35
N ASP A 60 7.59 -0.33 -0.96
CA ASP A 60 7.07 -1.27 -1.96
C ASP A 60 7.97 -1.34 -3.20
N LYS A 61 8.34 -2.55 -3.60
CA LYS A 61 9.14 -2.81 -4.81
C LYS A 61 8.31 -3.22 -6.02
N SER A 62 7.04 -3.55 -5.82
CA SER A 62 6.14 -4.11 -6.83
C SER A 62 5.45 -3.07 -7.70
N VAL A 63 5.59 -1.77 -7.37
CA VAL A 63 4.92 -0.68 -8.10
C VAL A 63 5.66 -0.37 -9.39
N GLU A 64 5.30 -1.09 -10.45
CA GLU A 64 6.01 -1.07 -11.73
C GLU A 64 5.13 -0.65 -12.92
N THR A 65 3.80 -0.80 -12.85
CA THR A 65 2.87 -0.54 -13.97
C THR A 65 1.94 0.65 -13.67
N PRO A 66 1.29 1.26 -14.67
CA PRO A 66 0.26 2.28 -14.44
C PRO A 66 -0.86 1.79 -13.52
N PHE A 67 -1.32 0.54 -13.69
CA PHE A 67 -2.32 -0.05 -12.80
C PHE A 67 -1.84 -0.17 -11.37
N HIS A 68 -0.59 -0.58 -11.14
CA HIS A 68 -0.02 -0.65 -9.79
C HIS A 68 -0.01 0.74 -9.13
N CYS A 69 0.34 1.79 -9.88
CA CYS A 69 0.31 3.16 -9.38
C CYS A 69 -1.10 3.59 -8.94
N LEU A 70 -2.11 3.31 -9.77
CA LEU A 70 -3.50 3.60 -9.45
C LEU A 70 -3.96 2.80 -8.22
N LEU A 71 -3.67 1.49 -8.18
CA LEU A 71 -4.07 0.59 -7.10
C LEU A 71 -3.51 1.01 -5.74
N VAL A 72 -2.22 1.38 -5.67
CA VAL A 72 -1.60 1.87 -4.42
C VAL A 72 -2.24 3.18 -3.96
N SER A 73 -2.57 4.08 -4.88
CA SER A 73 -3.22 5.36 -4.56
C SER A 73 -4.62 5.12 -3.98
N LEU A 74 -5.39 4.22 -4.60
CA LEU A 74 -6.72 3.82 -4.12
C LEU A 74 -6.66 3.09 -2.79
N PHE A 75 -5.68 2.19 -2.61
CA PHE A 75 -5.44 1.52 -1.34
C PHE A 75 -5.20 2.54 -0.22
N CYS A 76 -4.39 3.58 -0.45
CA CYS A 76 -4.17 4.63 0.56
C CYS A 76 -5.47 5.37 0.92
N LYS A 77 -6.29 5.69 -0.07
CA LYS A 77 -7.61 6.33 0.14
C LYS A 77 -8.57 5.42 0.91
N GLN A 78 -8.62 4.14 0.56
CA GLN A 78 -9.42 3.16 1.27
C GLN A 78 -8.93 3.00 2.71
N LEU A 79 -7.62 3.04 2.95
CA LEU A 79 -7.05 2.94 4.28
C LEU A 79 -7.43 4.13 5.17
N GLU A 80 -7.45 5.35 4.63
CA GLU A 80 -7.96 6.52 5.34
C GLU A 80 -9.43 6.39 5.70
N THR A 81 -10.23 5.93 4.74
CA THR A 81 -11.67 5.72 4.91
C THR A 81 -11.92 4.65 5.97
N GLU A 82 -11.20 3.54 5.87
CA GLU A 82 -11.29 2.39 6.77
C GLU A 82 -10.93 2.79 8.20
N LEU A 83 -9.79 3.48 8.39
CA LEU A 83 -9.33 3.92 9.70
C LEU A 83 -10.06 5.16 10.23
N GLN A 84 -10.89 5.81 9.40
CA GLN A 84 -11.57 7.07 9.69
C GLN A 84 -10.58 8.16 10.15
N ALA A 85 -9.42 8.21 9.49
CA ALA A 85 -8.29 9.06 9.88
C ALA A 85 -7.74 9.84 8.68
N THR A 86 -7.12 10.99 8.95
CA THR A 86 -6.42 11.78 7.94
C THR A 86 -4.90 11.54 8.06
N MET A 87 -4.29 11.12 6.96
CA MET A 87 -2.86 10.96 6.79
C MET A 87 -2.26 12.33 6.46
N GLU A 88 -1.70 13.05 7.43
CA GLU A 88 -1.06 14.35 7.21
C GLU A 88 0.12 14.26 6.23
N GLY A 89 0.84 13.13 6.26
CA GLY A 89 1.99 12.89 5.39
C GLY A 89 2.01 11.47 4.86
N ILE A 90 2.16 11.35 3.54
CA ILE A 90 2.34 10.07 2.84
C ILE A 90 3.74 10.03 2.23
N THR A 91 4.50 8.99 2.56
CA THR A 91 5.83 8.73 2.01
C THR A 91 5.86 7.36 1.35
N LEU A 92 6.23 7.31 0.07
CA LEU A 92 6.46 6.06 -0.66
C LEU A 92 7.96 5.89 -0.87
N ILE A 93 8.49 4.75 -0.42
CA ILE A 93 9.87 4.34 -0.64
C ILE A 93 9.87 3.20 -1.65
N LEU A 94 10.31 3.47 -2.87
CA LEU A 94 10.20 2.56 -4.00
C LEU A 94 11.56 2.11 -4.50
N SER A 95 11.64 0.89 -5.03
CA SER A 95 12.80 0.46 -5.82
C SER A 95 12.85 1.20 -7.16
N PRO A 96 14.05 1.44 -7.72
CA PRO A 96 14.17 1.82 -9.12
C PRO A 96 13.75 0.64 -10.01
N LEU A 97 13.19 0.95 -11.18
CA LEU A 97 12.85 -0.07 -12.18
C LEU A 97 14.13 -0.76 -12.68
N HIS A 98 14.09 -2.09 -12.81
CA HIS A 98 15.29 -2.89 -13.08
C HIS A 98 15.63 -2.99 -14.57
N LYS A 99 14.68 -2.68 -15.47
CA LYS A 99 14.89 -2.70 -16.91
C LYS A 99 14.27 -1.44 -17.49
N GLU A 100 15.11 -0.58 -18.06
CA GLU A 100 14.64 0.53 -18.87
C GLU A 100 14.47 0.01 -20.31
N HIS A 101 13.24 0.06 -20.82
CA HIS A 101 12.90 -0.44 -22.16
C HIS A 101 12.53 0.75 -23.07
N PRO A 102 13.52 1.41 -23.71
CA PRO A 102 13.20 2.56 -24.55
C PRO A 102 12.25 2.16 -25.68
N GLY A 103 11.07 2.80 -25.73
CA GLY A 103 10.08 2.63 -26.80
C GLY A 103 8.89 1.73 -26.49
N GLY A 104 8.67 1.33 -25.23
CA GLY A 104 7.48 0.60 -24.83
C GLY A 104 6.22 1.48 -24.85
N THR A 105 5.12 0.97 -25.41
CA THR A 105 3.79 1.52 -25.09
C THR A 105 3.47 1.15 -23.65
N ASN A 106 3.61 2.12 -22.74
CA ASN A 106 3.25 2.00 -21.34
C ASN A 106 1.72 1.82 -21.21
N MET A 107 1.25 0.58 -21.32
CA MET A 107 -0.15 0.22 -21.15
C MET A 107 -0.46 -0.09 -19.68
N THR A 108 -1.73 -0.10 -19.32
CA THR A 108 -2.23 -0.31 -17.96
C THR A 108 -1.50 -1.40 -17.16
N ASN A 109 -1.25 -2.58 -17.75
CA ASN A 109 -0.57 -3.70 -17.08
C ASN A 109 0.92 -3.88 -17.48
N THR A 110 1.46 -2.98 -18.31
CA THR A 110 2.85 -3.04 -18.77
C THR A 110 3.74 -2.21 -17.85
N PRO A 111 4.93 -2.71 -17.44
CA PRO A 111 5.85 -1.92 -16.65
C PRO A 111 6.28 -0.62 -17.35
N PHE A 112 6.54 0.41 -16.56
CA PHE A 112 7.10 1.66 -17.06
C PHE A 112 8.51 1.48 -17.62
N ASP A 113 8.83 2.23 -18.67
CA ASP A 113 10.19 2.22 -19.24
C ASP A 113 11.21 2.95 -18.37
N THR A 114 10.80 3.92 -17.53
CA THR A 114 11.72 4.69 -16.69
C THR A 114 11.16 4.92 -15.29
N THR A 115 12.07 4.99 -14.30
CA THR A 115 11.70 5.30 -12.92
C THR A 115 11.06 6.69 -12.80
N THR A 116 11.54 7.66 -13.60
CA THR A 116 11.01 9.02 -13.64
C THR A 116 9.55 9.03 -14.08
N HIS A 117 9.22 8.39 -15.22
CA HIS A 117 7.85 8.35 -15.72
C HIS A 117 6.91 7.63 -14.73
N ARG A 118 7.35 6.53 -14.12
CA ARG A 118 6.59 5.85 -13.05
C ARG A 118 6.30 6.79 -11.88
N ASN A 119 7.31 7.52 -11.40
CA ASN A 119 7.16 8.42 -10.26
C ASN A 119 6.22 9.60 -10.59
N GLU A 120 6.35 10.20 -11.78
CA GLU A 120 5.47 11.28 -12.25
C GLU A 120 4.02 10.82 -12.37
N PHE A 121 3.78 9.66 -12.97
CA PHE A 121 2.43 9.12 -13.09
C PHE A 121 1.83 8.75 -11.73
N LEU A 122 2.63 8.15 -10.85
CA LEU A 122 2.22 7.85 -9.48
C LEU A 122 1.77 9.13 -8.75
N GLN A 123 2.50 10.23 -8.96
CA GLN A 123 2.16 11.53 -8.41
C GLN A 123 0.80 12.03 -8.91
N GLN A 124 0.51 11.86 -10.21
CA GLN A 124 -0.79 12.17 -10.80
C GLN A 124 -1.91 11.29 -10.23
N CYS A 125 -1.66 9.99 -9.99
CA CYS A 125 -2.64 9.11 -9.36
C CYS A 125 -3.00 9.58 -7.95
N PHE A 126 -2.03 9.95 -7.12
CA PHE A 126 -2.29 10.46 -5.77
C PHE A 126 -3.03 11.80 -5.79
N ASP A 127 -2.67 12.69 -6.70
CA ASP A 127 -3.39 13.95 -6.90
C ASP A 127 -4.85 13.70 -7.28
N ARG A 128 -5.09 12.81 -8.25
CA ARG A 128 -6.44 12.47 -8.72
C ARG A 128 -7.29 11.78 -7.66
N VAL A 129 -6.72 10.81 -6.95
CA VAL A 129 -7.45 9.92 -6.04
C VAL A 129 -7.64 10.57 -4.67
N MET A 130 -6.59 11.20 -4.14
CA MET A 130 -6.53 11.73 -2.78
C MET A 130 -6.56 13.26 -2.71
N GLY A 131 -6.46 13.97 -3.84
CA GLY A 131 -6.42 15.44 -3.88
C GLY A 131 -5.14 16.04 -3.31
N ARG A 132 -4.04 15.26 -3.25
CA ARG A 132 -2.79 15.71 -2.64
C ARG A 132 -1.58 14.93 -3.11
N GLN A 133 -0.45 15.59 -2.94
CA GLN A 133 0.86 15.11 -3.31
C GLN A 133 1.48 14.27 -2.17
N MET A 134 2.24 13.23 -2.53
CA MET A 134 3.04 12.43 -1.60
C MET A 134 4.54 12.69 -1.80
N LYS A 135 5.35 12.23 -0.85
CA LYS A 135 6.81 12.20 -1.00
C LYS A 135 7.23 10.85 -1.57
N ILE A 136 7.97 10.84 -2.67
CA ILE A 136 8.58 9.63 -3.22
C ILE A 136 10.08 9.64 -2.93
N ALA A 137 10.59 8.53 -2.39
CA ALA A 137 12.01 8.27 -2.27
C ALA A 137 12.38 6.99 -3.04
N THR A 138 13.29 7.08 -4.01
CA THR A 138 13.78 5.90 -4.74
C THR A 138 15.05 5.37 -4.07
N LYS A 139 15.04 4.09 -3.66
CA LYS A 139 16.19 3.45 -3.00
C LYS A 139 16.48 2.10 -3.66
N ARG A 140 17.77 1.79 -3.90
CA ARG A 140 18.18 0.54 -4.60
C ARG A 140 17.87 -0.75 -3.81
N ASN A 141 17.86 -0.69 -2.48
CA ASN A 141 17.65 -1.84 -1.60
C ASN A 141 16.61 -1.57 -0.49
N PRO A 142 15.31 -1.46 -0.77
CA PRO A 142 14.28 -1.44 0.28
C PRO A 142 14.03 -2.83 0.90
N ILE A 143 14.99 -3.75 0.77
CA ILE A 143 14.80 -5.22 0.69
C ILE A 143 14.17 -5.86 1.93
N LEU A 144 14.32 -5.29 3.12
CA LEU A 144 14.02 -6.00 4.37
C LEU A 144 12.66 -5.67 5.01
N CYS A 145 11.99 -4.61 4.57
CA CYS A 145 10.73 -4.15 5.17
C CYS A 145 9.75 -3.79 4.07
N ARG A 146 8.87 -4.72 3.66
CA ARG A 146 7.71 -4.42 2.78
C ARG A 146 6.55 -3.93 3.65
N ASP A 147 6.84 -2.86 4.37
CA ASP A 147 6.01 -2.39 5.47
C ASP A 147 5.17 -1.21 4.98
N ILE A 148 3.88 -1.31 5.21
CA ILE A 148 2.99 -0.16 5.28
C ILE A 148 2.89 0.18 6.75
N LYS A 149 3.43 1.32 7.12
CA LYS A 149 3.46 1.81 8.50
C LYS A 149 2.55 3.03 8.61
N ILE A 150 1.57 2.95 9.50
CA ILE A 150 0.78 4.07 9.96
C ILE A 150 1.18 4.37 11.40
N SER A 151 1.61 5.60 11.68
CA SER A 151 1.91 6.03 13.05
C SER A 151 1.13 7.28 13.42
N SER A 152 0.60 7.31 14.65
CA SER A 152 0.01 8.50 15.27
C SER A 152 0.20 8.44 16.79
N GLY A 153 0.79 9.50 17.36
CA GLY A 153 1.23 9.52 18.76
C GLY A 153 2.08 8.30 19.13
N GLU A 154 1.59 7.53 20.11
CA GLU A 154 2.27 6.35 20.63
C GLU A 154 1.92 5.06 19.87
N TYR A 155 0.97 5.10 18.94
CA TYR A 155 0.46 3.94 18.22
C TYR A 155 1.11 3.77 16.85
N VAL A 156 1.38 2.52 16.48
CA VAL A 156 1.91 2.14 15.16
C VAL A 156 1.18 0.92 14.65
N LEU A 157 0.60 1.02 13.45
CA LEU A 157 0.03 -0.10 12.69
C LEU A 157 0.98 -0.45 11.55
N TYR A 158 1.35 -1.72 11.45
CA TYR A 158 2.06 -2.31 10.33
C TYR A 158 1.14 -3.23 9.55
N LEU A 159 1.06 -3.02 8.23
CA LEU A 159 0.45 -3.95 7.27
C LEU A 159 1.58 -4.44 6.35
N ARG A 160 1.84 -5.75 6.33
CA ARG A 160 2.91 -6.37 5.54
C ARG A 160 2.34 -7.28 4.48
N PHE A 161 2.26 -6.76 3.26
CA PHE A 161 1.83 -7.52 2.09
C PHE A 161 3.02 -8.35 1.58
N GLU A 162 2.84 -9.67 1.50
CA GLU A 162 3.84 -10.54 0.91
C GLU A 162 4.03 -10.18 -0.58
N GLY A 163 5.14 -9.50 -0.88
CA GLY A 163 5.45 -9.06 -2.25
C GLY A 163 5.32 -7.56 -2.48
N GLY A 164 4.55 -6.87 -1.65
CA GLY A 164 4.11 -5.49 -1.88
C GLY A 164 2.61 -5.42 -2.15
N VAL A 165 2.04 -4.22 -2.06
CA VAL A 165 0.59 -3.98 -2.21
C VAL A 165 0.11 -4.35 -3.61
N ALA A 166 0.89 -3.97 -4.63
CA ALA A 166 0.53 -4.19 -6.03
C ALA A 166 0.97 -5.56 -6.57
N ASN A 167 1.75 -6.32 -5.80
CA ASN A 167 2.26 -7.61 -6.23
C ASN A 167 1.12 -8.60 -6.48
N GLY A 168 1.06 -9.13 -7.70
CA GLY A 168 0.06 -10.12 -8.09
C GLY A 168 -1.24 -9.56 -8.68
N TRP A 169 -1.35 -8.25 -8.90
CA TRP A 169 -2.59 -7.62 -9.34
C TRP A 169 -2.49 -7.04 -10.76
N GLN A 170 -3.46 -7.37 -11.60
CA GLN A 170 -3.61 -6.79 -12.94
C GLN A 170 -5.05 -6.35 -13.20
N ALA A 171 -5.25 -5.36 -14.07
CA ALA A 171 -6.56 -5.05 -14.60
C ALA A 171 -7.00 -6.18 -15.57
N ASP A 172 -8.12 -6.86 -15.29
CA ASP A 172 -8.60 -8.02 -16.07
C ASP A 172 -9.39 -7.63 -17.32
N ASP A 173 -9.87 -6.40 -17.39
CA ASP A 173 -10.73 -5.96 -18.47
C ASP A 173 -9.94 -5.73 -19.77
N ASN A 174 -10.33 -6.38 -20.86
CA ASN A 174 -9.65 -6.30 -22.18
C ASN A 174 -9.56 -4.88 -22.74
N TYR A 175 -10.52 -4.02 -22.41
CA TYR A 175 -10.48 -2.62 -22.77
C TYR A 175 -9.55 -1.86 -21.83
N VAL A 176 -9.75 -1.99 -20.51
CA VAL A 176 -8.96 -1.26 -19.50
C VAL A 176 -7.47 -1.61 -19.57
N SER A 177 -7.13 -2.89 -19.77
CA SER A 177 -5.76 -3.37 -19.89
C SER A 177 -4.97 -2.75 -21.05
N ARG A 178 -5.67 -2.18 -22.04
CA ARG A 178 -5.09 -1.51 -23.21
C ARG A 178 -5.11 0.01 -23.11
N LEU A 179 -5.55 0.58 -21.99
CA LEU A 179 -5.50 2.02 -21.82
C LEU A 179 -4.08 2.48 -21.58
N SER A 180 -3.75 3.64 -22.15
CA SER A 180 -2.57 4.42 -21.77
C SER A 180 -2.70 4.90 -20.31
N PRO A 181 -1.62 5.40 -19.69
CA PRO A 181 -1.67 5.83 -18.29
C PRO A 181 -2.68 6.97 -18.07
N GLN A 182 -2.75 7.90 -19.01
CA GLN A 182 -3.67 9.05 -18.93
C GLN A 182 -5.13 8.63 -19.08
N GLU A 183 -5.42 7.72 -20.00
CA GLU A 183 -6.77 7.18 -20.14
C GLU A 183 -7.15 6.36 -18.90
N LEU A 184 -6.25 5.53 -18.37
CA LEU A 184 -6.47 4.79 -17.13
C LEU A 184 -6.77 5.72 -15.94
N LEU A 185 -6.12 6.88 -15.86
CA LEU A 185 -6.34 7.85 -14.79
C LEU A 185 -7.79 8.38 -14.79
N SER A 186 -8.44 8.44 -15.96
CA SER A 186 -9.86 8.79 -16.03
C SER A 186 -10.78 7.73 -15.38
N PHE A 187 -10.29 6.48 -15.26
CA PHE A 187 -10.97 5.38 -14.59
C PHE A 187 -10.70 5.32 -13.08
N ALA A 188 -10.03 6.31 -12.48
CA ALA A 188 -9.71 6.30 -11.06
C ALA A 188 -10.95 6.21 -10.14
N ASP A 189 -12.09 6.74 -10.59
CA ASP A 189 -13.36 6.66 -9.86
C ASP A 189 -14.22 5.45 -10.32
N ASN A 190 -13.80 4.74 -11.35
CA ASN A 190 -14.50 3.57 -11.88
C ASN A 190 -14.16 2.31 -11.10
N ASN A 191 -15.07 1.33 -11.16
CA ASN A 191 -14.87 0.05 -10.53
C ASN A 191 -14.23 -0.97 -11.47
N VAL A 192 -12.91 -0.88 -11.64
CA VAL A 192 -12.10 -1.75 -12.50
C VAL A 192 -11.86 -3.08 -11.80
N LYS A 193 -11.99 -4.19 -12.52
CA LYS A 193 -11.68 -5.53 -11.99
C LYS A 193 -10.18 -5.71 -11.77
N CYS A 194 -9.82 -6.07 -10.54
CA CYS A 194 -8.47 -6.45 -10.13
C CYS A 194 -8.38 -7.97 -10.11
N LYS A 195 -7.63 -8.55 -11.04
CA LYS A 195 -7.37 -9.98 -11.09
C LYS A 195 -6.11 -10.34 -10.35
N ASN A 196 -6.21 -11.37 -9.52
CA ASN A 196 -5.08 -11.97 -8.84
C ASN A 196 -4.41 -12.98 -9.76
N ILE A 197 -3.23 -12.65 -10.30
CA ILE A 197 -2.52 -13.50 -11.26
C ILE A 197 -1.93 -14.77 -10.64
N PHE A 198 -1.87 -14.85 -9.31
CA PHE A 198 -1.38 -16.04 -8.61
C PHE A 198 -2.44 -17.14 -8.49
N THR A 199 -3.69 -16.90 -8.86
CA THR A 199 -4.78 -17.88 -8.79
C THR A 199 -4.71 -18.96 -9.89
N HIS A 200 -3.87 -18.77 -10.92
CA HIS A 200 -3.89 -19.60 -12.14
C HIS A 200 -2.55 -20.31 -12.47
N GLY A 201 -1.58 -20.36 -11.54
CA GLY A 201 -0.31 -21.08 -11.71
C GLY A 201 0.03 -21.97 -10.50
N TYR A 202 1.10 -22.78 -10.60
CA TYR A 202 1.64 -23.66 -9.53
C TYR A 202 2.01 -22.96 -8.20
N SER A 203 1.78 -21.65 -8.10
CA SER A 203 1.93 -20.84 -6.90
C SER A 203 0.65 -20.91 -6.07
N GLN A 204 0.71 -21.52 -4.89
CA GLN A 204 -0.40 -21.51 -3.92
C GLN A 204 -0.63 -20.14 -3.25
N ASN A 205 0.07 -19.09 -3.70
CA ASN A 205 0.22 -17.87 -2.92
C ASN A 205 -0.87 -16.87 -3.30
N GLY A 206 -1.86 -16.68 -2.43
CA GLY A 206 -2.68 -15.48 -2.45
C GLY A 206 -1.89 -14.28 -1.93
N VAL A 207 -2.57 -13.15 -1.72
CA VAL A 207 -2.05 -12.09 -0.88
C VAL A 207 -2.06 -12.56 0.57
N PHE A 208 -0.88 -12.78 1.12
CA PHE A 208 -0.70 -12.95 2.56
C PHE A 208 -0.37 -11.60 3.17
N LEU A 209 -1.16 -11.19 4.15
CA LEU A 209 -1.00 -9.94 4.89
C LEU A 209 -0.76 -10.28 6.35
N ASN A 210 0.41 -9.91 6.87
CA ASN A 210 0.66 -9.89 8.30
C ASN A 210 0.38 -8.50 8.87
N VAL A 211 -0.37 -8.43 9.96
CA VAL A 211 -0.77 -7.20 10.61
C VAL A 211 -0.23 -7.17 12.03
N ASP A 212 0.50 -6.11 12.38
CA ASP A 212 0.94 -5.83 13.75
C ASP A 212 0.47 -4.46 14.19
N PHE A 213 -0.13 -4.37 15.37
CA PHE A 213 -0.52 -3.12 15.98
C PHE A 213 0.13 -2.96 17.34
N LEU A 214 0.92 -1.89 17.47
CA LEU A 214 1.83 -1.66 18.57
C LEU A 214 1.52 -0.33 19.26
N THR A 215 1.83 -0.26 20.54
CA THR A 215 1.94 1.01 21.29
C THR A 215 3.31 1.10 21.96
N LYS A 216 3.82 2.31 22.13
CA LYS A 216 4.97 2.54 23.02
C LYS A 216 4.55 2.30 24.47
N TYR A 217 5.47 1.72 25.23
CA TYR A 217 5.37 1.52 26.67
C TYR A 217 6.17 2.61 27.38
N GLN A 218 5.53 3.38 28.26
CA GLN A 218 6.26 4.22 29.21
C GLN A 218 6.60 3.36 30.43
N SER A 219 7.89 3.11 30.65
CA SER A 219 8.33 2.59 31.94
C SER A 219 8.12 3.68 32.99
N THR A 220 7.07 3.57 33.79
CA THR A 220 6.93 4.38 35.00
C THR A 220 8.05 3.95 35.95
N ILE A 221 9.17 4.68 35.94
CA ILE A 221 10.16 4.58 37.02
C ILE A 221 9.49 5.22 38.24
N ARG A 222 9.04 4.39 39.18
CA ARG A 222 8.69 4.83 40.53
C ARG A 222 9.96 4.85 41.38
#